data_AF-A0A0J6CH35-F1
#
_entry.id   AF-A0A0J6CH35-F1
#
_cell.length_a   1.000
_cell.length_b   1.000
_cell.length_c   1.000
_cell.angle_alpha   90.00
_cell.angle_beta   90.00
_cell.angle_gamma   90.00
#
_symmetry.space_group_name_H-M   'P 1'
#
loop_
_entity.id
_entity.type
_entity.pdbx_description
1 polymer ?
#
loop_
_entity_poly.entity_id
_entity_poly.type
_entity_poly.pdbx_seq_one_letter_code
_entity_poly.pdbx_strand_id
1 'polypeptide(L)'
;MDILDIARLNQQRAWKVVEDSGVIPAWESIGAEINLVGSLSTGLLMTHRDIDFHIYTSPLELSDSFRAMAKLAENPSVKKIECANLLHTVEECVEWHAWFQEPEGELWQIDMIHIRKGSRYDGYFEKVAKRIAAVLTDETRRAILQLKFETPATEKVMGVEYYQAVIRDGVRSYAEFEEWRKQYPVTGVVEWMP
;
A
#
# COMPACT_ATOMS: atom_id res chain seq x y z
N MET A 1 8.29 2.40 24.09
CA MET A 1 8.98 2.83 22.86
C MET A 1 8.14 3.96 22.27
N ASP A 2 8.74 5.07 21.85
CA ASP A 2 7.96 6.16 21.24
C ASP A 2 7.35 5.67 19.92
N ILE A 3 6.19 6.21 19.56
CA ILE A 3 5.46 5.78 18.37
C ILE A 3 6.26 6.01 17.08
N LEU A 4 7.07 7.08 17.05
CA LEU A 4 7.94 7.39 15.94
C LEU A 4 9.10 6.39 15.82
N ASP A 5 9.61 5.87 16.95
CA ASP A 5 10.62 4.82 16.94
C ASP A 5 10.06 3.51 16.39
N ILE A 6 8.83 3.16 16.78
CA ILE A 6 8.13 1.98 16.25
C ILE A 6 7.93 2.12 14.74
N ALA A 7 7.40 3.25 14.28
CA ALA A 7 7.20 3.53 12.86
C ALA A 7 8.53 3.46 12.08
N ARG A 8 9.61 4.05 12.62
CA ARG A 8 10.94 4.00 12.01
C ARG A 8 11.48 2.57 11.89
N LEU A 9 11.34 1.76 12.92
CA LEU A 9 11.77 0.35 12.89
C LEU A 9 10.95 -0.46 11.87
N ASN A 10 9.63 -0.24 11.82
CA ASN A 10 8.76 -0.92 10.86
C ASN A 10 9.07 -0.50 9.43
N GLN A 11 9.37 0.77 9.18
CA GLN A 11 9.85 1.25 7.87
C GLN A 11 11.14 0.54 7.45
N GLN A 12 12.11 0.41 8.35
CA GLN A 12 13.38 -0.28 8.06
C GLN A 12 13.16 -1.76 7.71
N ARG A 13 12.26 -2.44 8.44
CA ARG A 13 11.89 -3.83 8.15
C ARG A 13 11.16 -3.96 6.82
N ALA A 14 10.23 -3.07 6.52
CA ALA A 14 9.51 -3.08 5.25
C ALA A 14 10.45 -2.91 4.05
N TRP A 15 11.44 -2.01 4.12
CA TRP A 15 12.46 -1.89 3.08
C TRP A 15 13.29 -3.17 2.90
N LYS A 16 13.62 -3.84 4.01
CA LYS A 16 14.28 -5.15 3.94
C LYS A 16 13.39 -6.22 3.30
N VAL A 17 12.09 -6.22 3.56
CA VAL A 17 11.13 -7.11 2.89
C VAL A 17 11.07 -6.82 1.39
N VAL A 18 11.09 -5.56 0.96
CA VAL A 18 11.15 -5.20 -0.47
C VAL A 18 12.41 -5.80 -1.13
N GLU A 19 13.55 -5.67 -0.47
CA GLU A 19 14.83 -6.22 -0.95
C GLU A 19 14.81 -7.76 -0.97
N ASP A 20 14.54 -8.39 0.17
CA ASP A 20 14.63 -9.84 0.38
C ASP A 20 13.53 -10.62 -0.37
N SER A 21 12.39 -9.99 -0.67
CA SER A 21 11.33 -10.63 -1.47
C SER A 21 11.72 -10.78 -2.94
N GLY A 22 12.54 -9.86 -3.48
CA GLY A 22 12.82 -9.81 -4.91
C GLY A 22 11.64 -9.32 -5.76
N VAL A 23 10.67 -8.62 -5.17
CA VAL A 23 9.48 -8.11 -5.88
C VAL A 23 9.87 -7.18 -7.04
N ILE A 24 10.76 -6.22 -6.82
CA ILE A 24 11.24 -5.29 -7.85
C ILE A 24 11.90 -6.04 -9.02
N PRO A 25 12.95 -6.85 -8.82
CA PRO A 25 13.60 -7.56 -9.92
C PRO A 25 12.72 -8.64 -10.58
N ALA A 26 11.65 -9.11 -9.92
CA ALA A 26 10.66 -9.98 -10.55
C ALA A 26 9.87 -9.22 -11.63
N TRP A 27 9.33 -8.05 -11.29
CA TRP A 27 8.57 -7.20 -12.22
C TRP A 27 9.44 -6.54 -13.28
N GLU A 28 10.63 -6.03 -12.93
CA GLU A 28 11.56 -5.46 -13.92
C GLU A 28 12.01 -6.49 -14.98
N SER A 29 12.01 -7.79 -14.64
CA SER A 29 12.41 -8.84 -15.59
C SER A 29 11.46 -9.03 -16.77
N ILE A 30 10.22 -8.52 -16.67
CA ILE A 30 9.28 -8.45 -17.78
C ILE A 30 9.23 -7.07 -18.44
N GLY A 31 10.17 -6.19 -18.10
CA GLY A 31 10.20 -4.79 -18.57
C GLY A 31 9.15 -3.90 -17.92
N ALA A 32 8.62 -4.28 -16.75
CA ALA A 32 7.65 -3.46 -16.04
C ALA A 32 8.32 -2.30 -15.30
N GLU A 33 7.64 -1.16 -15.30
CA GLU A 33 7.84 -0.09 -14.33
C GLU A 33 7.12 -0.48 -13.04
N ILE A 34 7.80 -0.37 -11.89
CA ILE A 34 7.25 -0.68 -10.58
C ILE A 34 7.44 0.50 -9.63
N ASN A 35 6.33 1.04 -9.15
CA ASN A 35 6.26 2.27 -8.36
C ASN A 35 5.77 1.95 -6.95
N LEU A 36 6.59 2.25 -5.94
CA LEU A 36 6.17 2.15 -4.54
C LEU A 36 5.14 3.25 -4.22
N VAL A 37 4.01 2.86 -3.64
CA VAL A 37 2.93 3.77 -3.22
C VAL A 37 2.55 3.50 -1.76
N GLY A 38 1.42 4.05 -1.31
CA GLY A 38 0.85 3.72 0.00
C GLY A 38 1.67 4.18 1.21
N SER A 39 1.54 3.43 2.31
CA SER A 39 2.04 3.82 3.64
C SER A 39 3.57 3.86 3.72
N LEU A 40 4.26 2.91 3.08
CA LEU A 40 5.73 2.84 3.07
C LEU A 40 6.33 4.06 2.36
N SER A 41 5.82 4.41 1.17
CA SER A 41 6.30 5.56 0.37
C SER A 41 6.13 6.91 1.06
N THR A 42 5.11 7.05 1.91
CA THR A 42 4.74 8.31 2.58
C THR A 42 5.33 8.46 3.99
N GLY A 43 5.99 7.42 4.51
CA GLY A 43 6.49 7.43 5.88
C GLY A 43 5.39 7.27 6.94
N LEU A 44 4.30 6.58 6.58
CA LEU A 44 3.09 6.43 7.38
C LEU A 44 2.75 4.95 7.66
N LEU A 45 3.70 4.04 7.48
CA LEU A 45 3.57 2.64 7.87
C LEU A 45 3.59 2.51 9.40
N MET A 46 2.73 1.64 9.94
CA MET A 46 2.60 1.45 11.39
C MET A 46 2.36 -0.02 11.75
N THR A 47 1.13 -0.44 12.02
CA THR A 47 0.77 -1.77 12.54
C THR A 47 0.40 -2.75 11.43
N HIS A 48 -0.25 -2.26 10.37
CA HIS A 48 -0.50 -3.04 9.16
C HIS A 48 0.80 -3.23 8.38
N ARG A 49 1.09 -4.48 8.03
CA ARG A 49 2.34 -4.94 7.40
C ARG A 49 2.13 -5.17 5.91
N ASP A 50 1.60 -4.16 5.25
CA ASP A 50 1.34 -4.12 3.83
C ASP A 50 2.38 -3.23 3.11
N ILE A 51 2.73 -3.63 1.90
CA ILE A 51 3.62 -2.88 1.01
C ILE A 51 2.96 -2.79 -0.35
N ASP A 52 2.64 -1.58 -0.78
CA ASP A 52 1.87 -1.32 -1.98
C ASP A 52 2.76 -0.93 -3.17
N PHE A 53 2.58 -1.62 -4.29
CA PHE A 53 3.23 -1.34 -5.57
C PHE A 53 2.21 -1.17 -6.69
N HIS A 54 2.43 -0.16 -7.52
CA HIS A 54 1.75 0.02 -8.78
C HIS A 54 2.69 -0.32 -9.93
N ILE A 55 2.20 -1.13 -10.86
CA ILE A 55 3.02 -1.74 -11.89
C ILE A 55 2.46 -1.40 -13.27
N TYR A 56 3.35 -1.15 -14.22
CA TYR A 56 2.97 -0.80 -15.58
C TYR A 56 3.84 -1.49 -16.61
N THR A 57 3.19 -1.99 -17.66
CA THR A 57 3.82 -2.40 -18.92
C THR A 57 3.04 -1.78 -20.08
N SER A 58 3.59 -1.82 -21.29
CA SER A 58 2.89 -1.35 -22.50
C SER A 58 3.18 -2.27 -23.68
N PRO A 59 2.23 -3.14 -24.08
CA PRO A 59 0.89 -3.34 -23.49
C PRO A 59 0.91 -4.02 -22.10
N LEU A 60 -0.22 -3.99 -21.41
CA LEU A 60 -0.48 -4.87 -20.26
C LEU A 60 -0.87 -6.25 -20.77
N GLU A 61 0.01 -7.23 -20.57
CA GLU A 61 -0.22 -8.62 -20.92
C GLU A 61 -0.32 -9.49 -19.65
N LEU A 62 -1.46 -10.19 -19.49
CA LEU A 62 -1.69 -11.02 -18.31
C LEU A 62 -0.65 -12.15 -18.19
N SER A 63 -0.24 -12.75 -19.30
CA SER A 63 0.79 -13.79 -19.32
C SER A 63 2.14 -13.32 -18.79
N ASP A 64 2.53 -12.08 -19.12
CA ASP A 64 3.77 -11.50 -18.59
C ASP A 64 3.64 -11.20 -17.09
N SER A 65 2.47 -10.73 -16.65
CA SER A 65 2.13 -10.55 -15.23
C SER A 65 2.32 -11.85 -14.43
N PHE A 66 1.79 -12.97 -14.92
CA PHE A 66 1.99 -14.29 -14.32
C PHE A 66 3.47 -14.72 -14.33
N ARG A 67 4.26 -14.36 -15.36
CA ARG A 67 5.70 -14.66 -15.42
C ARG A 67 6.48 -13.93 -14.32
N ALA A 68 6.15 -12.66 -14.06
CA ALA A 68 6.74 -11.93 -12.93
C ALA A 68 6.40 -12.60 -11.59
N MET A 69 5.12 -12.96 -11.39
CA MET A 69 4.67 -13.62 -10.17
C MET A 69 5.24 -15.04 -9.99
N ALA A 70 5.43 -15.79 -11.08
CA ALA A 70 6.10 -17.08 -11.04
C ALA A 70 7.54 -16.93 -10.53
N LYS A 71 8.28 -15.94 -11.04
CA LYS A 71 9.64 -15.62 -10.56
C LYS A 71 9.65 -15.18 -9.09
N LEU A 72 8.68 -14.35 -8.67
CA LEU A 72 8.55 -13.96 -7.26
C LEU A 72 8.30 -15.18 -6.36
N ALA A 73 7.46 -16.11 -6.80
CA ALA A 73 7.10 -17.32 -6.05
C ALA A 73 8.23 -18.37 -5.96
N GLU A 74 9.30 -18.24 -6.76
CA GLU A 74 10.52 -19.07 -6.59
C GLU A 74 11.23 -18.77 -5.26
N ASN A 75 11.00 -17.59 -4.68
CA ASN A 75 11.51 -17.25 -3.37
C ASN A 75 10.79 -18.11 -2.30
N PRO A 76 11.48 -19.00 -1.57
CA PRO A 76 10.85 -19.91 -0.62
C PRO A 76 10.19 -19.21 0.57
N SER A 77 10.50 -17.93 0.80
CA SER A 77 9.84 -17.10 1.81
C SER A 77 8.47 -16.58 1.36
N VAL A 78 8.16 -16.59 0.06
CA VAL A 78 6.81 -16.30 -0.44
C VAL A 78 5.93 -17.53 -0.21
N LYS A 79 4.95 -17.41 0.70
CA LYS A 79 4.13 -18.53 1.18
C LYS A 79 2.82 -18.69 0.43
N LYS A 80 2.34 -17.61 -0.17
CA LYS A 80 1.05 -17.56 -0.85
C LYS A 80 1.07 -16.42 -1.85
N ILE A 81 0.39 -16.62 -2.98
CA ILE A 81 0.04 -15.57 -3.91
C ILE A 81 -1.45 -15.64 -4.24
N GLU A 82 -2.10 -14.51 -4.48
CA GLU A 82 -3.47 -14.39 -4.96
C GLU A 82 -3.52 -13.47 -6.17
N CYS A 83 -4.49 -13.71 -7.06
CA CYS A 83 -4.72 -12.96 -8.28
C CYS A 83 -6.20 -12.58 -8.39
N ALA A 84 -6.48 -11.31 -8.67
CA ALA A 84 -7.78 -10.85 -9.15
C ALA A 84 -7.61 -10.21 -10.54
N ASN A 85 -8.27 -10.78 -11.55
CA ASN A 85 -8.26 -10.22 -12.90
C ASN A 85 -9.42 -9.23 -13.05
N LEU A 86 -9.12 -7.94 -12.98
CA LEU A 86 -10.08 -6.83 -13.06
C LEU A 86 -9.96 -6.04 -14.37
N LEU A 87 -9.34 -6.62 -15.41
CA LEU A 87 -9.15 -5.95 -16.71
C LEU A 87 -10.46 -5.60 -17.43
N HIS A 88 -11.58 -6.13 -16.96
CA HIS A 88 -12.91 -5.95 -17.51
C HIS A 88 -13.81 -5.03 -16.66
N THR A 89 -13.28 -4.50 -15.55
CA THR A 89 -13.96 -3.52 -14.69
C THR A 89 -13.45 -2.11 -14.98
N VAL A 90 -13.96 -1.11 -14.25
CA VAL A 90 -13.56 0.30 -14.42
C VAL A 90 -12.10 0.54 -14.01
N GLU A 91 -11.57 -0.32 -13.14
CA GLU A 91 -10.20 -0.27 -12.65
C GLU A 91 -9.17 -0.64 -13.72
N GLU A 92 -9.55 -1.50 -14.69
CA GLU A 92 -8.70 -1.98 -15.78
C GLU A 92 -7.31 -2.47 -15.33
N CYS A 93 -7.28 -3.30 -14.28
CA CYS A 93 -6.04 -3.76 -13.67
C CYS A 93 -6.02 -5.28 -13.38
N VAL A 94 -4.86 -5.78 -12.96
CA VAL A 94 -4.70 -7.10 -12.34
C VAL A 94 -4.15 -6.87 -10.94
N GLU A 95 -4.84 -7.37 -9.92
CA GLU A 95 -4.39 -7.27 -8.54
C GLU A 95 -3.67 -8.55 -8.16
N TRP A 96 -2.49 -8.39 -7.58
CA TRP A 96 -1.67 -9.45 -7.04
C TRP A 96 -1.39 -9.19 -5.57
N HIS A 97 -1.56 -10.22 -4.76
CA HIS A 97 -1.18 -10.20 -3.36
C HIS A 97 -0.17 -11.33 -3.13
N ALA A 98 0.96 -11.03 -2.49
CA ALA A 98 1.93 -12.03 -2.07
C ALA A 98 2.15 -11.94 -0.56
N TRP A 99 2.22 -13.09 0.12
CA TRP A 99 2.55 -13.16 1.53
C TRP A 99 3.98 -13.63 1.72
N PHE A 100 4.85 -12.73 2.15
CA PHE A 100 6.27 -12.96 2.37
C PHE A 100 6.55 -13.18 3.86
N GLN A 101 7.19 -14.30 4.20
CA GLN A 101 7.63 -14.61 5.55
C GLN A 101 9.02 -14.03 5.79
N GLU A 102 9.12 -13.01 6.64
CA GLU A 102 10.41 -12.49 7.09
C GLU A 102 11.15 -13.57 7.92
N PRO A 103 12.48 -13.75 7.73
CA PRO A 103 13.27 -14.68 8.53
C PRO A 103 13.10 -14.41 10.03
N GLU A 104 12.69 -15.44 10.78
CA GLU A 104 12.43 -15.36 12.23
C GLU A 104 11.42 -14.26 12.64
N GLY A 105 10.68 -13.74 11.66
CA GLY A 105 9.85 -12.56 11.79
C GLY A 105 8.41 -12.84 11.43
N GLU A 106 7.79 -11.81 10.90
CA GLU A 106 6.35 -11.77 10.72
C GLU A 106 5.98 -11.96 9.24
N LEU A 107 4.71 -12.32 9.00
CA LEU A 107 4.18 -12.37 7.65
C LEU A 107 3.86 -10.95 7.17
N TRP A 108 4.39 -10.60 6.00
CA TRP A 108 4.16 -9.35 5.30
C TRP A 108 3.31 -9.60 4.06
N GLN A 109 2.39 -8.69 3.76
CA GLN A 109 1.63 -8.69 2.53
C GLN A 109 2.26 -7.68 1.57
N ILE A 110 2.50 -8.10 0.33
CA ILE A 110 2.97 -7.24 -0.75
C ILE A 110 1.83 -7.18 -1.76
N ASP A 111 1.26 -5.98 -1.91
CA ASP A 111 0.15 -5.69 -2.81
C ASP A 111 0.70 -5.05 -4.08
N MET A 112 0.30 -5.58 -5.22
CA MET A 112 0.88 -5.28 -6.53
C MET A 112 -0.26 -5.11 -7.52
N ILE A 113 -0.53 -3.89 -7.94
CA ILE A 113 -1.61 -3.57 -8.87
C ILE A 113 -1.01 -3.27 -10.24
N HIS A 114 -1.19 -4.19 -11.19
CA HIS A 114 -0.75 -4.01 -12.58
C HIS A 114 -1.82 -3.26 -13.35
N ILE A 115 -1.59 -1.97 -13.59
CA ILE A 115 -2.59 -1.04 -14.14
C ILE A 115 -2.38 -0.86 -15.65
N ARG A 116 -3.46 -0.89 -16.42
CA ARG A 116 -3.43 -0.56 -17.85
C ARG A 116 -3.08 0.93 -18.04
N LYS A 117 -1.96 1.23 -18.72
CA LYS A 117 -1.63 2.61 -19.10
C LYS A 117 -2.77 3.25 -19.89
N GLY A 118 -3.10 4.49 -19.55
CA GLY A 118 -4.22 5.26 -20.09
C GLY A 118 -5.59 4.94 -19.47
N SER A 119 -5.70 4.03 -18.51
CA SER A 119 -6.95 3.78 -17.79
C SER A 119 -7.25 4.87 -16.75
N ARG A 120 -8.42 4.77 -16.10
CA ARG A 120 -8.89 5.75 -15.10
C ARG A 120 -7.87 6.05 -14.00
N TYR A 121 -7.15 5.03 -13.53
CA TYR A 121 -6.26 5.15 -12.36
C TYR A 121 -4.77 5.19 -12.71
N ASP A 122 -4.41 5.29 -13.99
CA ASP A 122 -3.00 5.43 -14.43
C ASP A 122 -2.33 6.64 -13.76
N GLY A 123 -1.31 6.37 -12.93
CA GLY A 123 -0.57 7.37 -12.17
C GLY A 123 -1.36 8.09 -11.07
N TYR A 124 -2.62 7.71 -10.84
CA TYR A 124 -3.51 8.41 -9.92
C TYR A 124 -3.02 8.31 -8.47
N PHE A 125 -2.73 7.10 -8.00
CA PHE A 125 -2.38 6.87 -6.60
C PHE A 125 -0.93 7.27 -6.29
N GLU A 126 -0.04 7.25 -7.28
CA GLU A 126 1.29 7.84 -7.21
C GLU A 126 1.19 9.34 -6.99
N LYS A 127 0.25 10.01 -7.68
CA LYS A 127 -0.03 11.43 -7.48
C LYS A 127 -0.64 11.68 -6.10
N VAL A 128 -1.54 10.82 -5.62
CA VAL A 128 -2.08 10.88 -4.25
C VAL A 128 -0.94 10.79 -3.22
N ALA A 129 -0.08 9.78 -3.31
CA ALA A 129 1.04 9.58 -2.40
C ALA A 129 2.00 10.79 -2.38
N LYS A 130 2.34 11.32 -3.57
CA LYS A 130 3.18 12.53 -3.70
C LYS A 130 2.54 13.75 -3.02
N ARG A 131 1.23 13.97 -3.22
CA ARG A 131 0.53 15.11 -2.63
C ARG A 131 0.37 14.98 -1.12
N ILE A 132 0.07 13.78 -0.61
CA ILE A 132 0.09 13.51 0.83
C ILE A 132 1.47 13.84 1.40
N ALA A 133 2.54 13.30 0.82
CA ALA A 133 3.90 13.55 1.29
C ALA A 133 4.26 15.05 1.31
N ALA A 134 3.78 15.82 0.33
CA ALA A 134 4.04 17.25 0.22
C ALA A 134 3.32 18.11 1.28
N VAL A 135 2.19 17.66 1.82
CA VAL A 135 1.40 18.40 2.82
C VAL A 135 1.58 17.90 4.25
N LEU A 136 2.28 16.77 4.44
CA LEU A 136 2.53 16.22 5.78
C LEU A 136 3.41 17.14 6.62
N THR A 137 2.94 17.42 7.82
CA THR A 137 3.70 18.06 8.91
C THR A 137 4.09 17.01 9.96
N ASP A 138 5.03 17.32 10.84
CA ASP A 138 5.39 16.41 11.94
C ASP A 138 4.20 16.10 12.85
N GLU A 139 3.33 17.09 13.09
CA GLU A 139 2.11 16.93 13.88
C GLU A 139 1.11 15.98 13.20
N THR A 140 0.81 16.20 11.92
CA THR A 140 -0.15 15.36 11.18
C THR A 140 0.41 13.95 10.95
N ARG A 141 1.71 13.81 10.72
CA ARG A 141 2.40 12.51 10.67
C ARG A 141 2.23 11.76 11.98
N ARG A 142 2.52 12.39 13.12
CA ARG A 142 2.35 11.76 14.44
C ARG A 142 0.90 11.36 14.68
N ALA A 143 -0.06 12.22 14.34
CA ALA A 143 -1.49 11.92 14.50
C ALA A 143 -1.92 10.71 13.65
N ILE A 144 -1.54 10.64 12.37
CA ILE A 144 -1.86 9.50 11.51
C ILE A 144 -1.26 8.20 12.05
N LEU A 145 0.02 8.23 12.45
CA LEU A 145 0.69 7.07 13.03
C LEU A 145 0.01 6.62 14.33
N GLN A 146 -0.41 7.57 15.18
CA GLN A 146 -1.16 7.31 16.40
C GLN A 146 -2.50 6.62 16.12
N LEU A 147 -3.29 7.14 15.18
CA LEU A 147 -4.57 6.53 14.82
C LEU A 147 -4.39 5.11 14.28
N LYS A 148 -3.39 4.88 13.41
CA LYS A 148 -3.08 3.53 12.91
C LYS A 148 -2.66 2.57 14.03
N PHE A 149 -1.91 3.07 15.02
CA PHE A 149 -1.49 2.28 16.17
C PHE A 149 -2.64 1.93 17.11
N GLU A 150 -3.56 2.87 17.32
CA GLU A 150 -4.74 2.70 18.20
C GLU A 150 -5.85 1.87 17.57
N THR A 151 -5.88 1.77 16.24
CA THR A 151 -6.89 0.99 15.52
C THR A 151 -6.76 -0.50 15.85
N PRO A 152 -7.83 -1.16 16.34
CA PRO A 152 -7.83 -2.58 16.60
C PRO A 152 -7.54 -3.40 15.33
N ALA A 153 -6.72 -4.45 15.44
CA ALA A 153 -6.38 -5.32 14.30
C ALA A 153 -7.59 -6.03 13.66
N THR A 154 -8.72 -6.09 14.36
CA THR A 154 -9.99 -6.64 13.84
C THR A 154 -10.69 -5.69 12.89
N GLU A 155 -10.33 -4.40 12.88
CA GLU A 155 -10.94 -3.39 12.02
C GLU A 155 -10.16 -3.27 10.71
N LYS A 156 -10.90 -3.28 9.60
CA LYS A 156 -10.34 -2.96 8.29
C LYS A 156 -10.56 -1.48 8.03
N VAL A 157 -9.46 -0.74 7.92
CA VAL A 157 -9.45 0.70 7.65
C VAL A 157 -8.47 0.97 6.52
N MET A 158 -8.93 1.66 5.48
CA MET A 158 -8.07 2.04 4.37
C MET A 158 -7.13 3.18 4.78
N GLY A 159 -5.88 3.15 4.32
CA GLY A 159 -4.90 4.20 4.62
C GLY A 159 -5.41 5.62 4.34
N VAL A 160 -6.15 5.78 3.23
CA VAL A 160 -6.75 7.06 2.80
C VAL A 160 -7.74 7.64 3.81
N GLU A 161 -8.45 6.81 4.59
CA GLU A 161 -9.37 7.29 5.63
C GLU A 161 -8.62 8.08 6.70
N TYR A 162 -7.48 7.56 7.18
CA TYR A 162 -6.64 8.28 8.15
C TYR A 162 -6.10 9.58 7.58
N TYR A 163 -5.63 9.54 6.33
CA TYR A 163 -5.02 10.70 5.69
C TYR A 163 -6.04 11.81 5.52
N GLN A 164 -7.24 11.48 5.04
CA GLN A 164 -8.32 12.43 4.85
C GLN A 164 -8.80 13.00 6.19
N ALA A 165 -9.07 12.15 7.18
CA ALA A 165 -9.52 12.58 8.50
C ALA A 165 -8.54 13.56 9.17
N VAL A 166 -7.24 13.27 9.11
CA VAL A 166 -6.22 14.10 9.79
C VAL A 166 -5.88 15.36 9.00
N ILE A 167 -5.65 15.24 7.69
CA ILE A 167 -5.14 16.32 6.83
C ILE A 167 -6.27 17.30 6.45
N ARG A 168 -7.44 16.78 6.06
CA ARG A 168 -8.58 17.63 5.65
C ARG A 168 -9.36 18.14 6.85
N ASP A 169 -9.70 17.25 7.77
CA ASP A 169 -10.71 17.52 8.81
C ASP A 169 -10.14 17.72 10.21
N GLY A 170 -8.82 17.62 10.37
CA GLY A 170 -8.17 17.96 11.63
C GLY A 170 -8.38 16.93 12.75
N VAL A 171 -8.78 15.69 12.46
CA VAL A 171 -8.94 14.61 13.45
C VAL A 171 -7.60 14.33 14.15
N ARG A 172 -7.61 14.16 15.48
CA ARG A 172 -6.38 13.92 16.28
C ARG A 172 -6.51 12.80 17.31
N SER A 173 -7.68 12.20 17.50
CA SER A 173 -7.87 11.08 18.43
C SER A 173 -8.68 9.94 17.82
N TYR A 174 -8.52 8.73 18.35
CA TYR A 174 -9.28 7.57 17.88
C TYR A 174 -10.80 7.75 18.01
N ALA A 175 -11.27 8.33 19.10
CA ALA A 175 -12.70 8.60 19.30
C ALA A 175 -13.28 9.57 18.26
N GLU A 176 -12.53 10.62 17.91
CA GLU A 176 -12.91 11.52 16.80
C GLU A 176 -12.88 10.79 15.46
N PHE A 177 -11.91 9.90 15.25
CA PHE A 177 -11.80 9.12 14.02
C PHE A 177 -12.97 8.15 13.86
N GLU A 178 -13.40 7.46 14.92
CA GLU A 178 -14.59 6.61 14.90
C GLU A 178 -15.85 7.40 14.51
N GLU A 179 -16.00 8.62 15.03
CA GLU A 179 -17.12 9.49 14.67
C GLU A 179 -17.02 10.00 13.24
N TRP A 180 -15.81 10.37 12.80
CA TRP A 180 -15.53 10.77 11.43
C TRP A 180 -15.93 9.68 10.44
N ARG A 181 -15.59 8.41 10.69
CA ARG A 181 -15.92 7.29 9.81
C ARG A 181 -17.43 7.07 9.64
N LYS A 182 -18.23 7.38 10.66
CA LYS A 182 -19.71 7.32 10.56
C LYS A 182 -20.26 8.38 9.61
N GLN A 183 -19.60 9.55 9.54
CA GLN A 183 -19.99 10.66 8.66
C GLN A 183 -19.49 10.48 7.23
N TYR A 184 -18.39 9.73 7.04
CA TYR A 184 -17.76 9.47 5.75
C TYR A 184 -17.64 7.96 5.44
N PRO A 185 -18.77 7.24 5.26
CA PRO A 185 -18.73 5.81 4.99
C PRO A 185 -18.11 5.52 3.62
N VAL A 186 -17.17 4.57 3.59
CA VAL A 186 -16.51 4.12 2.36
C VAL A 186 -17.33 3.03 1.69
N THR A 187 -17.63 3.22 0.39
CA THR A 187 -18.40 2.27 -0.44
C THR A 187 -17.63 1.75 -1.66
N GLY A 188 -16.35 2.11 -1.78
CA GLY A 188 -15.48 1.75 -2.91
C GLY A 188 -14.16 2.51 -2.87
N VAL A 189 -13.56 2.75 -4.04
CA VAL A 189 -12.33 3.55 -4.16
C VAL A 189 -12.58 4.98 -3.70
N VAL A 190 -11.79 5.45 -2.73
CA VAL A 190 -11.85 6.83 -2.24
C VAL A 190 -10.98 7.73 -3.11
N GLU A 191 -11.61 8.60 -3.90
CA GLU A 191 -10.94 9.52 -4.84
C GLU A 191 -10.52 10.86 -4.19
N TRP A 192 -10.28 10.89 -2.89
CA TRP A 192 -9.76 12.08 -2.22
C TRP A 192 -8.25 12.28 -2.52
N MET A 193 -7.86 13.53 -2.75
CA MET A 193 -6.48 13.93 -3.01
C MET A 193 -6.24 15.33 -2.41
N PRO A 194 -5.29 15.49 -1.46
CA PRO A 194 -5.00 16.77 -0.81
C PRO A 194 -4.33 17.77 -1.75
#